data_AF-A0A9D3A0L7-F1
#
_entry.id   AF-A0A9D3A0L7-F1
#
_cell.length_a   1.000
_cell.length_b   1.000
_cell.length_c   1.000
_cell.angle_alpha   90.00
_cell.angle_beta   90.00
_cell.angle_gamma   90.00
#
_symmetry.space_group_name_H-M   'P 1'
#
loop_
_entity.id
_entity.type
_entity.pdbx_description
1 polymer ?
#
loop_
_entity_poly.entity_id
_entity_poly.type
_entity_poly.pdbx_seq_one_letter_code
_entity_poly.pdbx_strand_id
1 'polypeptide(L)'
;CVMNFDMGNEDAFYSSSTGMRPFIGGIFINEKGVRFASESLPFQGRSNSISAQKNFGEGCWRVVSTTQLADLEGADREKSFAKFEEVKAKGWAFESDSIEGLAEQMGVDAESLKASIERWNGFVDAGKDEDFNRPMEGATKIEGDTYYATKYQSSILATCSGLVVDYYCHVLDYENEVIPGLYAAGNASGGFFSDCYPRHIFGPSIGRCITFGYVSGQNAAQEV
;
A
#
# COMPACT_ATOMS: atom_id res chain seq x y z
N CYS A 1 14.69 4.58 5.77
CA CYS A 1 13.55 4.37 4.84
C CYS A 1 13.02 2.93 4.98
N VAL A 2 11.71 2.73 4.95
CA VAL A 2 11.05 1.41 4.95
C VAL A 2 10.24 1.27 3.66
N MET A 3 10.31 0.10 3.03
CA MET A 3 9.46 -0.26 1.91
C MET A 3 8.15 -0.81 2.44
N ASN A 4 7.05 -0.10 2.21
CA ASN A 4 5.71 -0.52 2.57
C ASN A 4 4.87 -0.89 1.34
N PHE A 5 3.96 -1.85 1.51
CA PHE A 5 2.86 -2.12 0.60
C PHE A 5 1.53 -1.86 1.29
N ASP A 6 0.57 -1.36 0.52
CA ASP A 6 -0.79 -1.00 0.92
C ASP A 6 -1.75 -2.20 0.92
N MET A 7 -1.21 -3.39 1.14
CA MET A 7 -1.93 -4.65 1.14
C MET A 7 -1.85 -5.32 2.51
N GLY A 8 -1.57 -4.57 3.57
CA GLY A 8 -1.51 -5.12 4.92
C GLY A 8 -2.85 -5.66 5.40
N ASN A 9 -2.80 -6.51 6.42
CA ASN A 9 -3.95 -6.86 7.25
C ASN A 9 -3.60 -6.65 8.72
N GLU A 10 -4.61 -6.65 9.58
CA GLU A 10 -4.47 -6.24 10.98
C GLU A 10 -3.59 -7.19 11.80
N ASP A 11 -3.49 -8.46 11.40
CA ASP A 11 -2.70 -9.46 12.11
C ASP A 11 -1.21 -9.44 11.73
N ALA A 12 -0.82 -8.63 10.74
CA ALA A 12 0.46 -8.81 10.08
C ALA A 12 1.41 -7.62 10.19
N PHE A 13 2.51 -7.87 10.89
CA PHE A 13 3.65 -6.96 10.94
C PHE A 13 4.45 -6.91 9.62
N TYR A 14 4.47 -8.00 8.84
CA TYR A 14 5.16 -8.10 7.55
C TYR A 14 4.22 -8.61 6.46
N SER A 15 4.53 -8.31 5.19
CA SER A 15 3.73 -8.62 3.99
C SER A 15 2.84 -9.87 4.12
N SER A 16 1.56 -9.63 4.40
CA SER A 16 0.51 -10.61 4.10
C SER A 16 -0.69 -9.86 3.53
N SER A 17 -0.95 -10.18 2.26
CA SER A 17 -2.06 -9.60 1.53
C SER A 17 -3.37 -10.14 2.08
N THR A 18 -4.37 -9.27 2.26
CA THR A 18 -5.78 -9.69 2.39
C THR A 18 -6.23 -10.53 1.18
N GLY A 19 -5.47 -10.55 0.08
CA GLY A 19 -5.79 -11.30 -1.14
C GLY A 19 -6.91 -10.63 -1.95
N MET A 20 -7.40 -9.48 -1.51
CA MET A 20 -8.53 -8.77 -2.12
C MET A 20 -8.11 -7.88 -3.29
N ARG A 21 -7.22 -8.38 -4.14
CA ARG A 21 -6.76 -7.67 -5.35
C ARG A 21 -7.92 -7.25 -6.28
N PRO A 22 -9.00 -8.04 -6.42
CA PRO A 22 -10.13 -7.65 -7.28
C PRO A 22 -10.99 -6.53 -6.68
N PHE A 23 -10.86 -6.25 -5.38
CA PHE A 23 -11.44 -5.08 -4.73
C PHE A 23 -10.51 -3.86 -4.78
N ILE A 24 -9.42 -3.92 -5.59
CA ILE A 24 -8.58 -2.75 -5.88
C ILE A 24 -9.32 -1.86 -6.88
N GLY A 25 -9.95 -0.84 -6.33
CA GLY A 25 -10.60 0.24 -7.06
C GLY A 25 -11.08 1.31 -6.09
N GLY A 26 -12.03 2.12 -6.55
CA GLY A 26 -12.79 3.05 -5.73
C GLY A 26 -11.95 4.11 -5.02
N ILE A 27 -12.30 4.39 -3.76
CA ILE A 27 -11.77 5.51 -2.97
C ILE A 27 -11.21 5.08 -1.61
N PHE A 28 -10.25 5.85 -1.07
CA PHE A 28 -9.73 5.61 0.29
C PHE A 28 -10.43 6.49 1.29
N ILE A 29 -10.92 5.91 2.36
CA ILE A 29 -11.68 6.58 3.41
C ILE A 29 -10.97 6.36 4.75
N ASN A 30 -10.81 7.42 5.56
CA ASN A 30 -10.26 7.30 6.91
C ASN A 30 -11.36 7.11 7.97
N GLU A 31 -10.97 7.09 9.25
CA GLU A 31 -11.88 6.90 10.39
C GLU A 31 -13.00 7.97 10.49
N LYS A 32 -12.86 9.10 9.78
CA LYS A 32 -13.83 10.20 9.76
C LYS A 32 -14.77 10.13 8.56
N GLY A 33 -14.70 9.08 7.74
CA GLY A 33 -15.51 8.98 6.53
C GLY A 33 -15.02 9.88 5.38
N VAL A 34 -13.79 10.43 5.44
CA VAL A 34 -13.28 11.36 4.42
C VAL A 34 -12.15 10.78 3.59
N ARG A 35 -12.08 11.19 2.32
CA ARG A 35 -10.93 10.90 1.45
C ARG A 35 -9.67 11.58 1.96
N PHE A 36 -8.53 10.90 1.87
CA PHE A 36 -7.27 11.39 2.43
C PHE A 36 -6.06 11.31 1.49
N ALA A 37 -6.21 10.72 0.31
CA ALA A 37 -5.15 10.63 -0.69
C ALA A 37 -5.71 10.31 -2.08
N SER A 38 -4.93 10.62 -3.12
CA SER A 38 -5.20 10.09 -4.46
C SER A 38 -4.94 8.58 -4.50
N GLU A 39 -5.92 7.84 -5.01
CA GLU A 39 -5.84 6.38 -5.10
C GLU A 39 -4.89 5.89 -6.20
N SER A 40 -4.47 6.80 -7.10
CA SER A 40 -3.48 6.55 -8.14
C SER A 40 -2.04 6.79 -7.68
N LEU A 41 -1.82 7.22 -6.43
CA LEU A 41 -0.46 7.36 -5.89
C LEU A 41 0.27 6.01 -6.00
N PRO A 42 1.58 5.99 -6.23
CA PRO A 42 2.32 4.73 -6.29
C PRO A 42 2.36 4.08 -4.87
N PHE A 43 2.57 2.77 -4.74
CA PHE A 43 2.52 2.00 -3.47
C PHE A 43 3.01 2.73 -2.17
N GLN A 44 4.28 3.13 -2.04
CA GLN A 44 4.76 3.88 -0.86
C GLN A 44 3.99 5.17 -0.56
N GLY A 45 3.52 5.89 -1.57
CA GLY A 45 2.77 7.12 -1.38
C GLY A 45 1.42 6.84 -0.72
N ARG A 46 0.77 5.74 -1.14
CA ARG A 46 -0.45 5.24 -0.50
C ARG A 46 -0.16 4.69 0.88
N SER A 47 0.87 3.85 1.04
CA SER A 47 1.27 3.34 2.34
C SER A 47 1.62 4.44 3.33
N ASN A 48 2.35 5.46 2.90
CA ASN A 48 2.70 6.61 3.73
C ASN A 48 1.47 7.46 4.07
N SER A 49 0.52 7.62 3.14
CA SER A 49 -0.72 8.36 3.43
C SER A 49 -1.61 7.62 4.43
N ILE A 50 -1.64 6.28 4.38
CA ILE A 50 -2.28 5.41 5.39
C ILE A 50 -1.58 5.56 6.74
N SER A 51 -0.26 5.38 6.78
CA SER A 51 0.53 5.49 8.01
C SER A 51 0.51 6.89 8.63
N ALA A 52 0.21 7.93 7.85
CA ALA A 52 0.02 9.29 8.32
C ALA A 52 -1.39 9.55 8.91
N GLN A 53 -2.36 8.65 8.70
CA GLN A 53 -3.63 8.71 9.40
C GLN A 53 -3.44 8.31 10.88
N LYS A 54 -4.41 8.67 11.72
CA LYS A 54 -4.40 8.34 13.15
C LYS A 54 -4.25 6.82 13.35
N ASN A 55 -3.55 6.45 14.42
CA ASN A 55 -3.22 5.07 14.76
C ASN A 55 -2.62 4.29 13.57
N PHE A 56 -1.79 4.95 12.77
CA PHE A 56 -1.10 4.35 11.61
C PHE A 56 -2.04 3.73 10.57
N GLY A 57 -3.26 4.24 10.46
CA GLY A 57 -4.25 3.80 9.48
C GLY A 57 -5.14 2.65 9.94
N GLU A 58 -5.25 2.42 11.25
CA GLU A 58 -6.18 1.44 11.84
C GLU A 58 -7.61 1.62 11.29
N GLY A 59 -8.11 2.85 11.21
CA GLY A 59 -9.43 3.18 10.68
C GLY A 59 -9.48 3.48 9.17
N CYS A 60 -8.49 3.03 8.39
CA CYS A 60 -8.48 3.23 6.95
C CYS A 60 -9.19 2.10 6.21
N TRP A 61 -10.03 2.52 5.27
CA TRP A 61 -10.87 1.66 4.46
C TRP A 61 -10.67 1.99 2.99
N ARG A 62 -10.78 0.97 2.15
CA ARG A 62 -11.02 1.12 0.73
C ARG A 62 -12.49 0.81 0.47
N VAL A 63 -13.19 1.76 -0.14
CA VAL A 63 -14.61 1.66 -0.45
C VAL A 63 -14.78 1.51 -1.95
N VAL A 64 -15.53 0.47 -2.34
CA VAL A 64 -15.92 0.16 -3.72
C VAL A 64 -17.39 -0.20 -3.77
N SER A 65 -18.00 -0.22 -4.95
CA SER A 65 -19.35 -0.71 -5.18
C SER A 65 -19.37 -1.75 -6.29
N THR A 66 -20.54 -2.29 -6.59
CA THR A 66 -20.76 -3.19 -7.73
C THR A 66 -20.20 -2.63 -9.05
N THR A 67 -20.19 -1.32 -9.24
CA THR A 67 -19.60 -0.65 -10.41
C THR A 67 -18.11 -0.95 -10.58
N GLN A 68 -17.32 -0.95 -9.50
CA GLN A 68 -15.89 -1.28 -9.59
C GLN A 68 -15.63 -2.77 -9.80
N LEU A 69 -16.62 -3.62 -9.51
CA LEU A 69 -16.53 -5.07 -9.60
C LEU A 69 -17.30 -5.61 -10.81
N ALA A 70 -17.72 -4.75 -11.74
CA ALA A 70 -18.56 -5.12 -12.88
C ALA A 70 -17.85 -6.11 -13.82
N ASP A 71 -16.55 -5.91 -14.06
CA ASP A 71 -15.74 -6.77 -14.94
C ASP A 71 -15.29 -8.08 -14.26
N LEU A 72 -15.60 -8.25 -12.97
CA LEU A 72 -15.21 -9.43 -12.21
C LEU A 72 -16.25 -10.54 -12.36
N GLU A 73 -15.94 -11.51 -13.23
CA GLU A 73 -16.86 -12.59 -13.62
C GLU A 73 -16.29 -14.01 -13.40
N GLY A 74 -17.17 -15.00 -13.53
CA GLY A 74 -16.81 -16.43 -13.54
C GLY A 74 -16.00 -16.90 -12.34
N ALA A 75 -15.00 -17.74 -12.61
CA ALA A 75 -14.16 -18.35 -11.56
C ALA A 75 -13.34 -17.32 -10.76
N ASP A 76 -13.01 -16.18 -11.35
CA ASP A 76 -12.28 -15.12 -10.64
C ASP A 76 -13.20 -14.38 -9.67
N ARG A 77 -14.46 -14.15 -10.03
CA ARG A 77 -15.48 -13.65 -9.10
C ARG A 77 -15.66 -14.59 -7.92
N GLU A 78 -15.90 -15.87 -8.17
CA GLU A 78 -16.12 -16.86 -7.11
C GLU A 78 -14.97 -16.90 -6.11
N LYS A 79 -13.71 -16.94 -6.60
CA LYS A 79 -12.52 -16.91 -5.73
C LYS A 79 -12.41 -15.62 -4.92
N SER A 80 -12.74 -14.48 -5.53
CA SER A 80 -12.65 -13.17 -4.88
C SER A 80 -13.66 -13.05 -3.74
N PHE A 81 -14.90 -13.47 -3.98
CA PHE A 81 -15.95 -13.44 -2.97
C PHE A 81 -15.73 -14.49 -1.88
N ALA A 82 -15.18 -15.67 -2.21
CA ALA A 82 -14.74 -16.63 -1.19
C ALA A 82 -13.68 -16.02 -0.26
N LYS A 83 -12.72 -15.26 -0.83
CA LYS A 83 -11.72 -14.55 -0.01
C LYS A 83 -12.33 -13.39 0.77
N PHE A 84 -13.28 -12.67 0.18
CA PHE A 84 -14.03 -11.61 0.84
C PHE A 84 -14.74 -12.13 2.10
N GLU A 85 -15.45 -13.26 2.00
CA GLU A 85 -16.11 -13.89 3.15
C GLU A 85 -15.12 -14.30 4.25
N GLU A 86 -13.93 -14.80 3.88
CA GLU A 86 -12.88 -15.14 4.86
C GLU A 86 -12.43 -13.91 5.67
N VAL A 87 -12.23 -12.76 5.01
CA VAL A 87 -11.78 -11.54 5.70
C VAL A 87 -12.92 -10.80 6.38
N LYS A 88 -14.15 -10.91 5.87
CA LYS A 88 -15.37 -10.40 6.52
C LYS A 88 -15.61 -11.12 7.85
N ALA A 89 -15.39 -12.43 7.90
CA ALA A 89 -15.46 -13.21 9.14
C ALA A 89 -14.43 -12.75 10.22
N LYS A 90 -13.36 -12.06 9.81
CA LYS A 90 -12.36 -11.46 10.69
C LYS A 90 -12.67 -10.00 11.06
N GLY A 91 -13.73 -9.41 10.50
CA GLY A 91 -14.06 -7.99 10.68
C GLY A 91 -13.23 -7.04 9.80
N TRP A 92 -12.56 -7.55 8.77
CA TRP A 92 -11.69 -6.75 7.90
C TRP A 92 -12.35 -6.33 6.60
N ALA A 93 -13.58 -6.77 6.36
CA ALA A 93 -14.37 -6.33 5.23
C ALA A 93 -15.85 -6.31 5.61
N PHE A 94 -16.59 -5.42 4.97
CA PHE A 94 -18.02 -5.22 5.19
C PHE A 94 -18.72 -4.98 3.87
N GLU A 95 -20.01 -5.30 3.81
CA GLU A 95 -20.87 -5.00 2.68
C GLU A 95 -22.21 -4.48 3.16
N SER A 96 -22.85 -3.64 2.35
CA SER A 96 -24.20 -3.15 2.62
C SER A 96 -24.86 -2.68 1.34
N ASP A 97 -26.19 -2.77 1.29
CA ASP A 97 -27.00 -2.23 0.21
C ASP A 97 -27.23 -0.70 0.36
N SER A 98 -26.62 -0.07 1.36
CA SER A 98 -26.71 1.37 1.63
C SER A 98 -25.40 1.94 2.14
N ILE A 99 -25.17 3.23 1.92
CA ILE A 99 -23.98 3.92 2.43
C ILE A 99 -24.04 4.02 3.95
N GLU A 100 -25.23 4.26 4.50
CA GLU A 100 -25.49 4.37 5.93
C GLU A 100 -25.18 3.05 6.66
N GLY A 101 -25.65 1.92 6.13
CA GLY A 101 -25.36 0.60 6.68
C GLY A 101 -23.89 0.16 6.52
N LEU A 102 -23.20 0.65 5.48
CA LEU A 102 -21.76 0.45 5.36
C LEU A 102 -20.99 1.27 6.38
N ALA A 103 -21.37 2.54 6.57
CA ALA A 103 -20.74 3.45 7.52
C ALA A 103 -20.83 2.93 8.95
N GLU A 104 -22.00 2.40 9.35
CA GLU A 104 -22.22 1.78 10.66
C GLU A 104 -21.24 0.61 10.89
N GLN A 105 -21.12 -0.30 9.92
CA GLN A 105 -20.21 -1.44 10.02
C GLN A 105 -18.74 -1.01 10.08
N MET A 106 -18.35 0.00 9.28
CA MET A 106 -17.01 0.58 9.28
C MET A 106 -16.68 1.36 10.57
N GLY A 107 -17.70 1.75 11.35
CA GLY A 107 -17.55 2.65 12.50
C GLY A 107 -17.20 4.08 12.11
N VAL A 108 -17.66 4.56 10.95
CA VAL A 108 -17.44 5.93 10.47
C VAL A 108 -18.74 6.73 10.43
N ASP A 109 -18.64 8.06 10.38
CA ASP A 109 -19.80 8.93 10.26
C ASP A 109 -20.47 8.78 8.87
N ALA A 110 -21.77 8.46 8.87
CA ALA A 110 -22.52 8.16 7.65
C ALA A 110 -22.65 9.38 6.73
N GLU A 111 -22.90 10.56 7.30
CA GLU A 111 -23.02 11.81 6.53
C GLU A 111 -21.69 12.18 5.86
N SER A 112 -20.57 12.03 6.58
CA SER A 112 -19.23 12.28 6.06
C SER A 112 -18.85 11.31 4.93
N LEU A 113 -19.18 10.01 5.09
CA LEU A 113 -18.95 9.01 4.04
C LEU A 113 -19.78 9.31 2.80
N LYS A 114 -21.06 9.61 2.98
CA LYS A 114 -21.97 9.97 1.89
C LYS A 114 -21.49 11.21 1.13
N ALA A 115 -21.14 12.27 1.85
CA ALA A 115 -20.60 13.49 1.24
C ALA A 115 -19.31 13.22 0.46
N SER A 116 -18.44 12.33 0.95
CA SER A 116 -17.22 11.94 0.24
C SER A 116 -17.49 11.16 -1.04
N ILE A 117 -18.47 10.26 -1.02
CA ILE A 117 -18.92 9.51 -2.20
C ILE A 117 -19.58 10.44 -3.23
N GLU A 118 -20.48 11.31 -2.80
CA GLU A 118 -21.13 12.29 -3.68
C GLU A 118 -20.11 13.24 -4.33
N ARG A 119 -19.14 13.72 -3.54
CA ARG A 119 -18.05 14.55 -4.05
C ARG A 119 -17.18 13.81 -5.07
N TRP A 120 -16.81 12.56 -4.79
CA TRP A 120 -16.08 11.72 -5.73
C TRP A 120 -16.85 11.50 -7.03
N ASN A 121 -18.14 11.16 -6.94
CA ASN A 121 -18.98 10.95 -8.12
C ASN A 121 -19.08 12.23 -8.96
N GLY A 122 -19.16 13.41 -8.32
CA GLY A 122 -19.09 14.71 -8.99
C GLY A 122 -17.75 14.95 -9.72
N PHE A 123 -16.63 14.47 -9.18
CA PHE A 123 -15.34 14.52 -9.89
C PHE A 123 -15.30 13.62 -11.11
N VAL A 124 -15.91 12.44 -11.04
CA VAL A 124 -16.03 11.54 -12.18
C VAL A 124 -16.84 12.20 -13.30
N ASP A 125 -17.96 12.85 -12.97
CA ASP A 125 -18.77 13.60 -13.94
C ASP A 125 -18.02 14.79 -14.55
N ALA A 126 -17.26 15.52 -13.72
CA ALA A 126 -16.47 16.66 -14.16
C ALA A 126 -15.17 16.28 -14.89
N GLY A 127 -14.74 15.02 -14.80
CA GLY A 127 -13.45 14.55 -15.33
C GLY A 127 -12.22 15.11 -14.60
N LYS A 128 -12.39 15.63 -13.38
CA LYS A 128 -11.31 16.27 -12.60
C LYS A 128 -11.48 16.06 -11.09
N ASP A 129 -10.50 15.42 -10.45
CA ASP A 129 -10.40 15.33 -8.99
C ASP A 129 -9.74 16.60 -8.44
N GLU A 130 -10.54 17.50 -7.88
CA GLU A 130 -10.04 18.76 -7.32
C GLU A 130 -9.40 18.61 -5.94
N ASP A 131 -9.59 17.47 -5.27
CA ASP A 131 -9.01 17.25 -3.94
C ASP A 131 -7.55 16.78 -4.05
N PHE A 132 -7.28 15.85 -4.97
CA PHE A 132 -5.96 15.21 -5.05
C PHE A 132 -5.33 15.17 -6.43
N ASN A 133 -5.95 15.80 -7.45
CA ASN A 133 -5.49 15.77 -8.84
C ASN A 133 -5.24 14.34 -9.36
N ARG A 134 -6.06 13.38 -8.93
CA ARG A 134 -6.05 12.02 -9.48
C ARG A 134 -6.36 12.07 -10.98
N PRO A 135 -5.58 11.40 -11.84
CA PRO A 135 -5.98 11.19 -13.23
C PRO A 135 -7.32 10.45 -13.30
N MET A 136 -8.29 11.03 -14.01
CA MET A 136 -9.68 10.53 -14.06
C MET A 136 -9.95 9.56 -15.20
N GLU A 137 -8.94 9.24 -16.02
CA GLU A 137 -9.07 8.23 -17.06
C GLU A 137 -9.38 6.85 -16.43
N GLY A 138 -10.49 6.25 -16.84
CA GLY A 138 -10.98 4.98 -16.28
C GLY A 138 -11.54 5.07 -14.86
N ALA A 139 -11.69 6.27 -14.29
CA ALA A 139 -12.36 6.44 -13.01
C ALA A 139 -13.86 6.20 -13.13
N THR A 140 -14.43 5.45 -12.20
CA THR A 140 -15.86 5.13 -12.16
C THR A 140 -16.48 5.64 -10.86
N LYS A 141 -17.80 5.91 -10.92
CA LYS A 141 -18.58 6.33 -9.75
C LYS A 141 -18.69 5.19 -8.74
N ILE A 142 -18.75 5.55 -7.46
CA ILE A 142 -19.18 4.65 -6.39
C ILE A 142 -20.71 4.72 -6.38
N GLU A 143 -21.35 3.80 -7.08
CA GLU A 143 -22.81 3.69 -7.22
C GLU A 143 -23.23 2.23 -7.46
N GLY A 144 -24.53 1.96 -7.46
CA GLY A 144 -25.08 0.62 -7.67
C GLY A 144 -25.72 0.04 -6.41
N ASP A 145 -25.98 -1.27 -6.45
CA ASP A 145 -26.87 -1.93 -5.49
C ASP A 145 -26.18 -2.31 -4.17
N THR A 146 -24.87 -2.60 -4.22
CA THR A 146 -24.11 -3.02 -3.04
C THR A 146 -22.78 -2.29 -2.96
N TYR A 147 -22.46 -1.83 -1.76
CA TYR A 147 -21.21 -1.19 -1.40
C TYR A 147 -20.37 -2.12 -0.54
N TYR A 148 -19.07 -2.08 -0.73
CA TYR A 148 -18.09 -2.91 -0.05
C TYR A 148 -17.01 -2.02 0.56
N ALA A 149 -16.67 -2.30 1.82
CA ALA A 149 -15.55 -1.71 2.51
C ALA A 149 -14.53 -2.79 2.85
N THR A 150 -13.26 -2.49 2.65
CA THR A 150 -12.17 -3.40 2.94
C THR A 150 -11.10 -2.67 3.73
N LYS A 151 -10.60 -3.27 4.81
CA LYS A 151 -9.50 -2.69 5.59
C LYS A 151 -8.33 -2.42 4.67
N TYR A 152 -7.76 -1.22 4.79
CA TYR A 152 -6.70 -0.76 3.92
C TYR A 152 -5.53 -0.29 4.76
N GLN A 153 -4.59 -1.21 4.97
CA GLN A 153 -3.45 -1.01 5.87
C GLN A 153 -2.10 -1.04 5.15
N SER A 154 -1.15 -0.35 5.77
CA SER A 154 0.25 -0.36 5.38
C SER A 154 0.96 -1.54 6.04
N SER A 155 1.72 -2.31 5.26
CA SER A 155 2.55 -3.41 5.76
C SER A 155 3.99 -3.21 5.34
N ILE A 156 4.92 -3.55 6.24
CA ILE A 156 6.34 -3.48 5.97
C ILE A 156 6.73 -4.67 5.09
N LEU A 157 7.38 -4.39 3.96
CA LEU A 157 7.98 -5.39 3.09
C LEU A 157 9.47 -5.57 3.39
N ALA A 158 10.23 -4.47 3.50
CA ALA A 158 11.65 -4.50 3.77
C ALA A 158 12.16 -3.18 4.33
N THR A 159 13.27 -3.22 5.08
CA THR A 159 14.04 -2.01 5.40
C THR A 159 14.87 -1.61 4.17
N CYS A 160 14.86 -0.32 3.83
CA CYS A 160 15.71 0.25 2.77
C CYS A 160 17.01 0.88 3.33
N SER A 161 17.27 0.67 4.61
CA SER A 161 18.42 1.15 5.35
C SER A 161 19.10 -0.03 6.05
N GLY A 162 20.35 0.16 6.47
CA GLY A 162 21.21 -0.86 7.06
C GLY A 162 22.59 -0.27 7.33
N LEU A 163 23.61 -1.13 7.42
CA LEU A 163 25.01 -0.73 7.60
C LEU A 163 25.46 0.21 6.48
N VAL A 164 26.11 1.32 6.83
CA VAL A 164 26.68 2.22 5.81
C VAL A 164 27.83 1.49 5.14
N VAL A 165 27.84 1.53 3.81
CA VAL A 165 28.89 0.87 3.01
C VAL A 165 29.45 1.80 1.95
N ASP A 166 30.70 1.59 1.59
CA ASP A 166 31.32 2.23 0.43
C ASP A 166 30.95 1.52 -0.90
N TYR A 167 31.57 1.94 -2.00
CA TYR A 167 31.36 1.35 -3.33
C TYR A 167 31.83 -0.11 -3.46
N TYR A 168 32.67 -0.57 -2.54
CA TYR A 168 33.23 -1.92 -2.49
C TYR A 168 32.48 -2.83 -1.50
N CYS A 169 31.41 -2.32 -0.87
CA CYS A 169 30.61 -2.98 0.16
C CYS A 169 31.31 -3.17 1.51
N HIS A 170 32.40 -2.43 1.79
CA HIS A 170 32.98 -2.38 3.12
C HIS A 170 32.04 -1.69 4.08
N VAL A 171 31.84 -2.25 5.27
CA VAL A 171 31.07 -1.57 6.31
C VAL A 171 31.91 -0.46 6.93
N LEU A 172 31.30 0.71 7.06
CA LEU A 172 31.92 1.90 7.65
C LEU A 172 31.51 2.05 9.12
N ASP A 173 32.43 2.52 9.95
CA ASP A 173 32.15 2.90 11.33
C ASP A 173 31.56 4.33 11.44
N TYR A 174 31.47 4.85 12.66
CA TYR A 174 30.91 6.17 12.92
C TYR A 174 31.79 7.35 12.45
N GLU A 175 33.08 7.12 12.19
CA GLU A 175 33.99 8.11 11.60
C GLU A 175 34.06 8.00 10.06
N ASN A 176 33.30 7.06 9.48
CA ASN A 176 33.32 6.65 8.07
C ASN A 176 34.59 5.89 7.66
N GLU A 177 35.28 5.27 8.63
CA GLU A 177 36.43 4.42 8.37
C GLU A 177 36.00 2.97 8.11
N VAL A 178 36.74 2.27 7.24
CA VAL A 178 36.45 0.88 6.90
C VAL A 178 36.70 -0.02 8.11
N ILE A 179 35.72 -0.86 8.44
CA ILE A 179 35.89 -1.96 9.40
C ILE A 179 36.50 -3.16 8.66
N PRO A 180 37.77 -3.53 8.91
CA PRO A 180 38.44 -4.54 8.10
C PRO A 180 37.75 -5.91 8.17
N GLY A 181 37.55 -6.53 7.01
CA GLY A 181 36.95 -7.86 6.88
C GLY A 181 35.42 -7.89 7.05
N LEU A 182 34.76 -6.74 7.27
CA LEU A 182 33.31 -6.67 7.40
C LEU A 182 32.66 -6.06 6.16
N TYR A 183 31.79 -6.84 5.51
CA TYR A 183 31.07 -6.44 4.31
C TYR A 183 29.56 -6.58 4.49
N ALA A 184 28.78 -5.74 3.79
CA ALA A 184 27.32 -5.83 3.79
C ALA A 184 26.73 -5.54 2.41
N ALA A 185 25.71 -6.32 2.03
CA ALA A 185 25.00 -6.18 0.77
C ALA A 185 23.48 -6.37 0.96
N GLY A 186 22.70 -5.97 -0.07
CA GLY A 186 21.25 -6.10 -0.05
C GLY A 186 20.61 -5.32 1.11
N ASN A 187 19.66 -5.94 1.82
CA ASN A 187 18.95 -5.29 2.92
C ASN A 187 19.79 -5.13 4.20
N ALA A 188 20.96 -5.78 4.28
CA ALA A 188 21.90 -5.58 5.38
C ALA A 188 22.66 -4.25 5.25
N SER A 189 22.81 -3.71 4.04
CA SER A 189 23.43 -2.41 3.81
C SER A 189 22.42 -1.28 3.65
N GLY A 190 22.85 -0.05 3.92
CA GLY A 190 22.09 1.20 3.82
C GLY A 190 22.60 2.12 2.71
N GLY A 191 22.15 3.38 2.74
CA GLY A 191 22.64 4.47 1.87
C GLY A 191 22.09 4.47 0.43
N PHE A 192 21.75 3.32 -0.15
CA PHE A 192 21.39 3.23 -1.57
C PHE A 192 20.09 3.94 -1.95
N PHE A 193 19.04 3.81 -1.15
CA PHE A 193 17.72 4.40 -1.42
C PHE A 193 17.49 5.73 -0.71
N SER A 194 18.47 6.21 0.07
CA SER A 194 18.31 7.36 0.96
C SER A 194 16.96 7.25 1.72
N ASP A 195 16.06 8.22 1.54
CA ASP A 195 14.75 8.29 2.19
C ASP A 195 13.61 7.65 1.40
N CYS A 196 13.79 7.24 0.14
CA CYS A 196 12.69 6.75 -0.69
C CYS A 196 13.07 5.62 -1.66
N TYR A 197 12.32 4.52 -1.60
CA TYR A 197 12.42 3.43 -2.56
C TYR A 197 11.77 3.79 -3.91
N PRO A 198 12.51 3.80 -5.04
CA PRO A 198 11.98 4.15 -6.35
C PRO A 198 11.03 3.07 -6.85
N ARG A 199 9.82 3.47 -7.25
CA ARG A 199 8.76 2.54 -7.67
C ARG A 199 8.46 2.52 -9.16
N HIS A 200 9.01 3.45 -9.92
CA HIS A 200 8.96 3.42 -11.40
C HIS A 200 9.98 2.43 -11.98
N ILE A 201 10.87 1.87 -11.13
CA ILE A 201 11.82 0.84 -11.48
C ILE A 201 11.41 -0.41 -10.71
N PHE A 202 11.10 -1.49 -11.43
CA PHE A 202 10.74 -2.77 -10.84
C PHE A 202 11.98 -3.58 -10.47
N GLY A 203 11.94 -4.27 -9.34
CA GLY A 203 13.03 -5.14 -8.87
C GLY A 203 14.30 -4.49 -8.31
N PRO A 204 14.41 -3.18 -7.95
CA PRO A 204 15.70 -2.62 -7.54
C PRO A 204 16.21 -3.24 -6.23
N SER A 205 15.35 -3.70 -5.31
CA SER A 205 15.78 -4.45 -4.12
C SER A 205 16.47 -5.77 -4.46
N ILE A 206 15.92 -6.54 -5.42
CA ILE A 206 16.49 -7.82 -5.84
C ILE A 206 17.78 -7.58 -6.64
N GLY A 207 17.75 -6.64 -7.59
CA GLY A 207 18.92 -6.26 -8.38
C GLY A 207 20.08 -5.81 -7.48
N ARG A 208 19.80 -4.96 -6.49
CA ARG A 208 20.77 -4.54 -5.47
C ARG A 208 21.34 -5.73 -4.71
N CYS A 209 20.50 -6.67 -4.27
CA CYS A 209 20.97 -7.85 -3.53
C CYS A 209 21.96 -8.69 -4.36
N ILE A 210 21.61 -8.99 -5.62
CA ILE A 210 22.44 -9.80 -6.51
C ILE A 210 23.74 -9.06 -6.86
N THR A 211 23.65 -7.81 -7.30
CA THR A 211 24.82 -7.05 -7.75
C THR A 211 25.79 -6.77 -6.61
N PHE A 212 25.32 -6.23 -5.48
CA PHE A 212 26.22 -5.93 -4.36
C PHE A 212 26.66 -7.18 -3.60
N GLY A 213 25.88 -8.27 -3.64
CA GLY A 213 26.34 -9.57 -3.16
C GLY A 213 27.55 -10.08 -3.97
N TYR A 214 27.51 -9.92 -5.30
CA TYR A 214 28.64 -10.24 -6.16
C TYR A 214 29.86 -9.35 -5.88
N VAL A 215 29.68 -8.02 -5.81
CA VAL A 215 30.76 -7.07 -5.51
C VAL A 215 31.39 -7.36 -4.15
N SER A 216 30.57 -7.53 -3.11
CA SER A 216 31.03 -7.89 -1.77
C SER A 216 31.83 -9.18 -1.77
N GLY A 217 31.37 -10.23 -2.47
CA GLY A 217 32.09 -11.50 -2.56
C GLY A 217 33.43 -11.39 -3.30
N GLN A 218 33.51 -10.57 -4.35
CA GLN A 218 34.75 -10.34 -5.09
C GLN A 218 35.80 -9.62 -4.24
N ASN A 219 35.42 -8.53 -3.57
CA ASN A 219 36.35 -7.75 -2.76
C ASN A 219 36.81 -8.55 -1.54
N ALA A 220 35.87 -9.21 -0.86
CA ALA A 220 36.20 -10.09 0.28
C ALA A 220 37.16 -11.23 -0.09
N ALA A 221 37.18 -11.70 -1.34
CA ALA A 221 38.12 -12.72 -1.80
C ALA A 221 39.48 -12.18 -2.23
N GLN A 222 39.57 -10.89 -2.61
CA GLN A 222 40.81 -10.24 -3.07
C GLN A 222 41.58 -9.59 -1.91
N GLU A 223 40.89 -9.17 -0.87
CA GLU A 223 41.44 -8.40 0.27
C GLU A 223 41.78 -9.28 1.48
N VAL A 224 41.99 -10.59 1.26
CA VAL A 224 42.39 -11.57 2.28
C VAL A 224 43.89 -11.51 2.57
#